data_AF-A0A838QS88-F1
#
_entry.id   AF-A0A838QS88-F1
#
_cell.length_a   1.000
_cell.length_b   1.000
_cell.length_c   1.000
_cell.angle_alpha   90.00
_cell.angle_beta   90.00
_cell.angle_gamma   90.00
#
_symmetry.space_group_name_H-M   'P 1'
#
loop_
_entity.id
_entity.type
_entity.pdbx_description
1 polymer ?
#
loop_
_entity_poly.entity_id
_entity_poly.type
_entity_poly.pdbx_seq_one_letter_code
_entity_poly.pdbx_strand_id
1 'polypeptide(L)'
;LAGLHREEIDGSRAELVFSLSDADALESALRQLDDCRLIVIDPIGSFLGARTDAHRDNEVRAVLAPVAKLAEAYGPAVLVVAHRRKSAGAVADDTAMGSRAFTGIARNVWHLARDGENRGRRLLLPGKANLTAEQTGLAFSIAGDPGAVQWERDPVAMTADDAMAQEQGDRGESSALDEATAWLSDALAGGPRSGKDLRDEARRDGIAWRTVERAKSKLGVETCPDGFGGPWVWKAPDSASVRQDFPQSAKDELLADSADTVADTGQSLLPDDRRRDGEAAWLADSF
;
A
#
# COMPACT_ATOMS: atom_id res chain seq x y z
N LEU A 1 24.10 -5.93 14.59
CA LEU A 1 24.23 -7.38 14.87
C LEU A 1 25.36 -7.89 14.00
N ALA A 2 26.44 -8.40 14.58
CA ALA A 2 27.45 -9.12 13.80
C ALA A 2 26.79 -10.32 13.11
N GLY A 3 27.22 -10.67 11.90
CA GLY A 3 26.66 -11.78 11.12
C GLY A 3 26.69 -13.09 11.90
N LEU A 4 25.75 -14.00 11.61
CA LEU A 4 25.80 -15.34 12.17
C LEU A 4 26.84 -16.16 11.42
N HIS A 5 27.66 -16.88 12.16
CA HIS A 5 28.67 -17.77 11.60
C HIS A 5 28.48 -19.18 12.13
N ARG A 6 28.47 -20.17 11.24
CA ARG A 6 28.55 -21.59 11.62
C ARG A 6 29.88 -22.16 11.16
N GLU A 7 30.57 -22.85 12.05
CA GLU A 7 31.74 -23.65 11.70
C GLU A 7 31.25 -24.99 11.15
N GLU A 8 31.61 -25.28 9.91
CA GLU A 8 31.36 -26.57 9.28
C GLU A 8 32.34 -27.63 9.81
N ILE A 9 32.04 -28.91 9.53
CA ILE A 9 32.84 -30.06 10.00
C ILE A 9 34.29 -29.99 9.46
N ASP A 10 34.52 -29.28 8.37
CA ASP A 10 35.83 -29.05 7.77
C ASP A 10 36.58 -27.82 8.34
N GLY A 11 35.99 -27.10 9.30
CA GLY A 11 36.57 -25.90 9.92
C GLY A 11 36.37 -24.61 9.13
N SER A 12 35.63 -24.64 8.01
CA SER A 12 35.25 -23.43 7.28
C SER A 12 34.14 -22.67 8.02
N ARG A 13 34.17 -21.33 7.95
CA ARG A 13 33.13 -20.46 8.49
C ARG A 13 32.22 -20.01 7.36
N ALA A 14 30.98 -20.48 7.36
CA ALA A 14 29.93 -19.95 6.50
C ALA A 14 29.23 -18.78 7.21
N GLU A 15 29.11 -17.64 6.53
CA GLU A 15 28.21 -16.57 6.95
C GLU A 15 26.78 -17.01 6.66
N LEU A 16 25.98 -17.18 7.72
CA LEU A 16 24.60 -17.60 7.65
C LEU A 16 23.68 -16.39 7.72
N VAL A 17 22.66 -16.41 6.88
CA VAL A 17 21.50 -15.53 7.03
C VAL A 17 20.72 -15.99 8.26
N PHE A 18 20.42 -15.07 9.17
CA PHE A 18 19.61 -15.34 10.35
C PHE A 18 18.25 -15.92 9.98
N SER A 19 17.85 -16.98 10.68
CA SER A 19 16.50 -17.51 10.66
C SER A 19 15.92 -17.57 12.06
N LEU A 20 14.59 -17.64 12.17
CA LEU A 20 13.92 -17.81 13.46
C LEU A 20 14.11 -19.20 14.07
N SER A 21 14.70 -20.14 13.31
CA SER A 21 15.20 -21.40 13.90
C SER A 21 16.43 -21.17 14.78
N ASP A 22 17.14 -20.04 14.62
CA ASP A 22 18.31 -19.65 15.39
C ASP A 22 17.90 -18.90 16.68
N ALA A 23 16.97 -19.47 17.45
CA ALA A 23 16.41 -18.85 18.65
C ALA A 23 17.49 -18.47 19.69
N ASP A 24 18.55 -19.27 19.82
CA ASP A 24 19.68 -19.00 20.73
C ASP A 24 20.44 -17.72 20.35
N ALA A 25 20.55 -17.43 19.05
CA ALA A 25 21.15 -16.21 18.56
C ALA A 25 20.28 -14.98 18.90
N LEU A 26 18.96 -15.12 18.75
CA LEU A 26 18.01 -14.08 19.14
C LEU A 26 18.05 -13.84 20.66
N GLU A 27 18.10 -14.90 21.46
CA GLU A 27 18.24 -14.79 22.91
C GLU A 27 19.56 -14.11 23.30
N SER A 28 20.66 -14.49 22.66
CA SER A 28 21.97 -13.87 22.89
C SER A 28 21.95 -12.37 22.57
N ALA A 29 21.28 -11.98 21.50
CA ALA A 29 21.07 -10.56 21.16
C ALA A 29 20.22 -9.84 22.21
N LEU A 30 19.14 -10.46 22.69
CA LEU A 30 18.29 -9.90 23.75
C LEU A 30 19.06 -9.68 25.06
N ARG A 31 19.94 -10.60 25.43
CA ARG A 31 20.78 -10.48 26.63
C ARG A 31 21.83 -9.37 26.54
N GLN A 32 22.23 -8.99 25.34
CA GLN A 32 23.23 -7.93 25.10
C GLN A 32 22.61 -6.53 24.99
N LEU A 33 21.28 -6.45 24.81
CA LEU A 33 20.56 -5.20 24.65
C LEU A 33 19.78 -4.89 25.93
N ASP A 34 20.27 -3.93 26.72
CA ASP A 34 19.76 -3.65 28.07
C ASP A 34 18.32 -3.11 28.14
N ASP A 35 17.66 -2.81 27.01
CA ASP A 35 16.27 -2.31 26.97
C ASP A 35 15.54 -2.64 25.66
N CYS A 36 15.66 -3.88 25.17
CA CYS A 36 14.91 -4.28 23.97
C CYS A 36 13.40 -4.31 24.24
N ARG A 37 12.63 -3.41 23.60
CA ARG A 37 11.16 -3.33 23.73
C ARG A 37 10.39 -3.83 22.52
N LEU A 38 11.03 -3.92 21.35
CA LEU A 38 10.38 -4.32 20.10
C LEU A 38 11.33 -5.13 19.24
N ILE A 39 10.85 -6.28 18.77
CA ILE A 39 11.47 -7.10 17.74
C ILE A 39 10.58 -6.99 16.50
N VAL A 40 11.15 -6.58 15.36
CA VAL A 40 10.44 -6.51 14.08
C VAL A 40 10.99 -7.58 13.15
N ILE A 41 10.09 -8.38 12.56
CA ILE A 41 10.41 -9.41 11.59
C ILE A 41 9.70 -9.04 10.28
N ASP A 42 10.45 -8.56 9.29
CA ASP A 42 9.89 -8.02 8.04
C ASP A 42 10.70 -8.39 6.78
N PRO A 43 10.13 -9.15 5.83
CA PRO A 43 8.91 -9.95 5.94
C PRO A 43 9.23 -11.29 6.60
N ILE A 44 8.29 -11.85 7.35
CA ILE A 44 8.46 -13.15 8.04
C ILE A 44 8.91 -14.29 7.13
N GLY A 45 8.47 -14.30 5.87
CA GLY A 45 8.85 -15.31 4.88
C GLY A 45 10.37 -15.40 4.67
N SER A 46 11.10 -14.30 4.81
CA SER A 46 12.57 -14.26 4.66
C SER A 46 13.31 -14.90 5.84
N PHE A 47 12.63 -15.13 6.97
CA PHE A 47 13.26 -15.57 8.22
C PHE A 47 12.78 -16.94 8.72
N LEU A 48 11.86 -17.62 8.02
CA LEU A 48 11.40 -18.97 8.42
C LEU A 48 12.48 -20.05 8.26
N GLY A 49 13.49 -19.79 7.43
CA GLY A 49 14.58 -20.73 7.11
C GLY A 49 14.26 -21.61 5.90
N ALA A 50 15.30 -22.07 5.22
CA ALA A 50 15.19 -22.78 3.93
C ALA A 50 14.44 -24.14 3.98
N ARG A 51 14.17 -24.68 5.18
CA ARG A 51 13.52 -25.98 5.38
C ARG A 51 12.10 -25.89 5.95
N THR A 52 11.59 -24.68 6.15
CA THR A 52 10.27 -24.48 6.78
C THR A 52 9.24 -24.15 5.70
N ASP A 53 8.20 -24.98 5.61
CA ASP A 53 7.06 -24.71 4.75
C ASP A 53 6.08 -23.72 5.43
N ALA A 54 6.03 -22.49 4.92
CA ALA A 54 5.13 -21.43 5.40
C ALA A 54 3.63 -21.76 5.25
N HIS A 55 3.28 -22.80 4.48
CA HIS A 55 1.92 -23.27 4.27
C HIS A 55 1.48 -24.33 5.30
N ARG A 56 2.42 -24.86 6.09
CA ARG A 56 2.17 -25.91 7.09
C ARG A 56 2.11 -25.35 8.50
N ASP A 57 0.92 -25.42 9.11
CA ASP A 57 0.64 -24.85 10.43
C ASP A 57 1.61 -25.34 11.53
N ASN A 58 1.91 -26.64 11.54
CA ASN A 58 2.83 -27.24 12.51
C ASN A 58 4.27 -26.75 12.37
N GLU A 59 4.76 -26.58 11.14
CA GLU A 59 6.13 -26.09 10.87
C GLU A 59 6.26 -24.61 11.23
N VAL A 60 5.25 -23.79 10.89
CA VAL A 60 5.19 -22.38 11.29
C VAL A 60 5.18 -22.23 12.82
N ARG A 61 4.37 -23.04 13.52
CA ARG A 61 4.34 -23.03 14.99
C ARG A 61 5.67 -23.43 15.61
N ALA A 62 6.36 -24.41 15.04
CA ALA A 62 7.65 -24.86 15.54
C ALA A 62 8.69 -23.74 15.53
N VAL A 63 8.63 -22.85 14.54
CA VAL A 63 9.53 -21.70 14.39
C VAL A 63 9.11 -20.51 15.25
N LEU A 64 7.81 -20.21 15.35
CA LEU A 64 7.33 -19.02 16.07
C LEU A 64 7.19 -19.23 17.59
N ALA A 65 6.95 -20.45 18.06
CA ALA A 65 6.78 -20.71 19.50
C ALA A 65 8.03 -20.39 20.34
N PRO A 66 9.26 -20.70 19.91
CA PRO A 66 10.48 -20.26 20.61
C PRO A 66 10.58 -18.74 20.72
N VAL A 67 10.28 -18.02 19.63
CA VAL A 67 10.30 -16.55 19.60
C VAL A 67 9.29 -15.97 20.57
N ALA A 68 8.08 -16.53 20.63
CA ALA A 68 7.05 -16.11 21.58
C ALA A 68 7.51 -16.33 23.04
N LYS A 69 8.16 -17.45 23.35
CA LYS A 69 8.73 -17.70 24.68
C LYS A 69 9.81 -16.71 25.07
N LEU A 70 10.66 -16.32 24.12
CA LEU A 70 11.67 -15.29 24.37
C LEU A 70 11.00 -13.93 24.63
N ALA A 71 9.98 -13.57 23.87
CA ALA A 71 9.20 -12.35 24.13
C ALA A 71 8.56 -12.35 25.53
N GLU A 72 7.99 -13.49 25.96
CA GLU A 72 7.44 -13.65 27.30
C GLU A 72 8.51 -13.55 28.40
N ALA A 73 9.70 -14.10 28.18
CA ALA A 73 10.78 -14.11 29.16
C ALA A 73 11.49 -12.75 29.30
N TYR A 74 11.67 -12.03 28.19
CA TYR A 74 12.48 -10.80 28.15
C TYR A 74 11.63 -9.52 28.06
N GLY A 75 10.34 -9.62 27.75
CA GLY A 75 9.41 -8.49 27.69
C GLY A 75 9.28 -7.67 26.38
N PRO A 76 9.99 -7.92 25.26
CA PRO A 76 9.74 -7.16 24.04
C PRO A 76 8.42 -7.58 23.35
N ALA A 77 7.77 -6.64 22.68
CA ALA A 77 6.75 -6.95 21.70
C ALA A 77 7.38 -7.55 20.44
N VAL A 78 6.71 -8.49 19.79
CA VAL A 78 7.13 -9.05 18.51
C VAL A 78 6.14 -8.61 17.43
N LEU A 79 6.61 -7.80 16.49
CA LEU A 79 5.88 -7.38 15.31
C LEU A 79 6.32 -8.19 14.09
N VAL A 80 5.36 -8.84 13.45
CA VAL A 80 5.59 -9.70 12.28
C VAL A 80 4.89 -9.08 11.07
N VAL A 81 5.67 -8.76 10.03
CA VAL A 81 5.13 -8.30 8.74
C VAL A 81 5.02 -9.50 7.82
N ALA A 82 3.80 -9.78 7.35
CA ALA A 82 3.49 -10.92 6.53
C ALA A 82 2.90 -10.48 5.19
N HIS A 83 3.38 -11.07 4.09
CA HIS A 83 2.76 -10.88 2.80
C HIS A 83 1.40 -11.60 2.74
N ARG A 84 0.45 -11.03 2.00
CA ARG A 84 -0.81 -11.68 1.66
C ARG A 84 -0.65 -12.55 0.42
N ARG A 85 -1.37 -13.67 0.35
CA ARG A 85 -1.48 -14.46 -0.89
C ARG A 85 -2.30 -13.70 -1.94
N LYS A 86 -2.03 -13.99 -3.22
CA LYS A 86 -2.76 -13.40 -4.36
C LYS A 86 -4.12 -14.05 -4.62
N SER A 87 -4.35 -15.27 -4.11
CA SER A 87 -5.61 -16.00 -4.26
C SER A 87 -6.68 -15.50 -3.29
N ALA A 88 -7.92 -15.38 -3.78
CA ALA A 88 -9.09 -15.03 -2.98
C ALA A 88 -9.25 -15.97 -1.78
N GLY A 89 -9.20 -15.42 -0.56
CA GLY A 89 -9.68 -16.06 0.65
C GLY A 89 -11.01 -15.44 1.04
N ALA A 90 -11.95 -16.24 1.54
CA ALA A 90 -13.24 -15.75 2.04
C ALA A 90 -13.10 -14.96 3.36
N VAL A 91 -12.00 -15.19 4.09
CA VAL A 91 -11.66 -14.54 5.35
C VAL A 91 -10.26 -13.92 5.24
N ALA A 92 -10.13 -12.69 5.69
CA ALA A 92 -8.94 -11.88 5.73
C ALA A 92 -7.72 -12.62 6.30
N ASP A 93 -7.91 -13.18 7.49
CA ASP A 93 -6.90 -13.91 8.25
C ASP A 93 -6.35 -15.13 7.50
N ASP A 94 -7.17 -15.76 6.66
CA ASP A 94 -6.76 -16.93 5.86
C ASP A 94 -5.80 -16.56 4.72
N THR A 95 -5.63 -15.26 4.45
CA THR A 95 -4.72 -14.78 3.40
C THR A 95 -3.30 -14.48 3.91
N ALA A 96 -3.08 -14.43 5.24
CA ALA A 96 -1.79 -14.11 5.87
C ALA A 96 -0.75 -15.22 5.64
N MET A 97 0.06 -15.08 4.58
CA MET A 97 0.89 -16.13 3.97
C MET A 97 0.16 -17.49 3.77
N GLY A 98 -1.18 -17.46 3.85
CA GLY A 98 -2.18 -18.53 3.99
C GLY A 98 -1.87 -19.72 4.89
N SER A 99 -1.20 -19.48 6.01
CA SER A 99 -1.25 -20.42 7.14
C SER A 99 -1.94 -19.73 8.31
N ARG A 100 -3.02 -20.35 8.81
CA ARG A 100 -3.71 -19.90 10.02
C ARG A 100 -2.81 -19.91 11.26
N ALA A 101 -1.63 -20.52 11.20
CA ALA A 101 -0.67 -20.48 12.30
C ALA A 101 -0.23 -19.06 12.64
N PHE A 102 0.00 -18.21 11.62
CA PHE A 102 0.49 -16.85 11.84
C PHE A 102 -0.53 -16.02 12.64
N THR A 103 -1.79 -16.04 12.23
CA THR A 103 -2.88 -15.34 12.94
C THR A 103 -3.28 -16.06 14.24
N GLY A 104 -3.15 -17.38 14.28
CA GLY A 104 -3.44 -18.21 15.45
C GLY A 104 -2.55 -17.91 16.66
N ILE A 105 -1.24 -17.75 16.43
CA ILE A 105 -0.27 -17.41 17.50
C ILE A 105 -0.35 -15.94 17.91
N ALA A 106 -0.64 -15.05 16.95
CA ALA A 106 -0.71 -13.62 17.22
C ALA A 106 -1.84 -13.26 18.21
N ARG A 107 -1.54 -12.32 19.12
CA ARG A 107 -2.52 -11.72 20.04
C ARG A 107 -3.36 -10.65 19.36
N ASN A 108 -2.75 -9.91 18.42
CA ASN A 108 -3.41 -8.93 17.58
C ASN A 108 -3.02 -9.17 16.12
N VAL A 109 -3.98 -9.04 15.21
CA VAL A 109 -3.78 -9.13 13.76
C VAL A 109 -4.40 -7.89 13.12
N TRP A 110 -3.62 -7.22 12.29
CA TRP A 110 -4.04 -6.06 11.52
C TRP A 110 -3.78 -6.30 10.03
N HIS A 111 -4.73 -5.88 9.20
CA HIS A 111 -4.69 -6.00 7.76
C HIS A 111 -4.49 -4.64 7.12
N LEU A 112 -3.52 -4.54 6.20
CA LEU A 112 -3.38 -3.37 5.33
C LEU A 112 -4.07 -3.62 4.00
N ALA A 113 -5.03 -2.75 3.67
CA ALA A 113 -5.74 -2.76 2.41
C ALA A 113 -5.62 -1.41 1.69
N ARG A 114 -5.80 -1.42 0.37
CA ARG A 114 -6.06 -0.20 -0.39
C ARG A 114 -7.54 0.12 -0.28
N ASP A 115 -7.85 1.40 -0.18
CA ASP A 115 -9.23 1.84 -0.37
C ASP A 115 -9.57 1.75 -1.87
N GLY A 116 -10.66 1.08 -2.22
CA GLY A 116 -11.10 0.94 -3.60
C GLY A 116 -11.71 2.22 -4.17
N GLU A 117 -12.24 3.10 -3.31
CA GLU A 117 -12.78 4.39 -3.72
C GLU A 117 -11.68 5.45 -3.89
N ASN A 118 -10.59 5.33 -3.11
CA ASN A 118 -9.46 6.26 -3.15
C ASN A 118 -8.10 5.53 -3.15
N ARG A 119 -7.48 5.45 -4.33
CA ARG A 119 -6.16 4.80 -4.51
C ARG A 119 -5.00 5.45 -3.74
N GLY A 120 -5.14 6.69 -3.26
CA GLY A 120 -4.17 7.37 -2.39
C GLY A 120 -4.33 7.02 -0.90
N ARG A 121 -5.49 6.47 -0.52
CA ARG A 121 -5.86 6.10 0.84
C ARG A 121 -5.58 4.62 1.12
N ARG A 122 -5.20 4.33 2.36
CA ARG A 122 -4.88 3.00 2.87
C ARG A 122 -5.68 2.78 4.13
N LEU A 123 -6.10 1.54 4.33
CA LEU A 123 -6.89 1.12 5.47
C LEU A 123 -6.03 0.18 6.33
N LEU A 124 -6.02 0.43 7.63
CA LEU A 124 -5.47 -0.45 8.66
C LEU A 124 -6.64 -1.02 9.45
N LEU A 125 -6.97 -2.29 9.19
CA LEU A 125 -8.21 -2.91 9.63
C LEU A 125 -7.93 -4.04 10.63
N PRO A 126 -8.62 -4.10 11.77
CA PRO A 126 -8.42 -5.17 12.74
C PRO A 126 -8.97 -6.48 12.19
N GLY A 127 -8.20 -7.56 12.32
CA GLY A 127 -8.66 -8.93 12.07
C GLY A 127 -8.92 -9.69 13.37
N LYS A 128 -7.98 -9.61 14.31
CA LYS A 128 -8.04 -10.29 15.62
C LYS A 128 -7.51 -9.38 16.71
N ALA A 129 -8.20 -9.35 17.85
CA ALA A 129 -7.73 -8.69 19.06
C ALA A 129 -8.11 -9.51 20.31
N ASN A 130 -7.13 -10.18 20.92
CA ASN A 130 -7.36 -11.01 22.10
C ASN A 130 -7.25 -10.25 23.43
N LEU A 131 -6.68 -9.03 23.41
CA LEU A 131 -6.30 -8.29 24.62
C LEU A 131 -7.13 -7.01 24.83
N THR A 132 -8.04 -6.69 23.92
CA THR A 132 -8.83 -5.45 23.93
C THR A 132 -10.27 -5.71 23.50
N ALA A 133 -11.16 -4.74 23.73
CA ALA A 133 -12.45 -4.71 23.06
C ALA A 133 -12.27 -4.61 21.53
N GLU A 134 -13.33 -4.95 20.79
CA GLU A 134 -13.36 -4.84 19.33
C GLU A 134 -12.94 -3.43 18.90
N GLN A 135 -11.97 -3.36 17.99
CA GLN A 135 -11.40 -2.11 17.52
C GLN A 135 -12.06 -1.71 16.20
N THR A 136 -12.15 -0.41 15.93
CA THR A 136 -12.48 0.08 14.59
C THR A 136 -11.24 0.18 13.72
N GLY A 137 -11.41 0.17 12.40
CA GLY A 137 -10.33 0.42 11.47
C GLY A 137 -9.82 1.87 11.52
N LEU A 138 -8.64 2.08 10.94
CA LEU A 138 -8.02 3.39 10.75
C LEU A 138 -7.73 3.59 9.26
N ALA A 139 -7.71 4.85 8.83
CA ALA A 139 -7.30 5.22 7.48
C ALA A 139 -6.09 6.15 7.52
N PHE A 140 -5.24 6.04 6.50
CA PHE A 140 -4.11 6.92 6.30
C PHE A 140 -3.76 7.10 4.83
N SER A 141 -2.98 8.14 4.54
CA SER A 141 -2.30 8.31 3.26
C SER A 141 -0.79 8.45 3.48
N ILE A 142 -0.01 8.32 2.42
CA ILE A 142 1.42 8.63 2.42
C ILE A 142 1.61 9.87 1.56
N ALA A 143 2.03 10.98 2.18
CA ALA A 143 2.15 12.27 1.52
C ALA A 143 3.31 13.10 2.10
N GLY A 144 3.77 14.09 1.35
CA GLY A 144 4.93 14.92 1.68
C GLY A 144 6.22 14.48 1.00
N ASP A 145 7.29 15.22 1.24
CA ASP A 145 8.65 14.94 0.79
C ASP A 145 9.66 15.25 1.92
N PRO A 146 10.26 14.25 2.59
CA PRO A 146 10.04 12.82 2.37
C PRO A 146 8.61 12.39 2.77
N GLY A 147 8.09 11.35 2.09
CA GLY A 147 6.74 10.84 2.34
C GLY A 147 6.56 10.35 3.78
N ALA A 148 5.48 10.80 4.43
CA ALA A 148 5.12 10.43 5.79
C ALA A 148 3.69 9.90 5.88
N VAL A 149 3.43 9.07 6.88
CA VAL A 149 2.08 8.57 7.18
C VAL A 149 1.24 9.70 7.75
N GLN A 150 0.11 9.99 7.11
CA GLN A 150 -0.88 10.95 7.57
C GLN A 150 -2.17 10.22 7.91
N TRP A 151 -2.45 10.11 9.21
CA TRP A 151 -3.65 9.45 9.73
C TRP A 151 -4.89 10.32 9.61
N GLU A 152 -6.01 9.71 9.26
CA GLU A 152 -7.32 10.31 9.40
C GLU A 152 -7.81 10.20 10.85
N ARG A 153 -8.64 11.16 11.28
CA ARG A 153 -9.21 11.15 12.63
C ARG A 153 -10.37 10.18 12.78
N ASP A 154 -11.17 10.06 11.73
CA ASP A 154 -12.42 9.31 11.79
C ASP A 154 -12.14 7.80 11.68
N PRO A 155 -12.81 6.99 12.51
CA PRO A 155 -12.67 5.54 12.45
C PRO A 155 -13.27 4.99 11.16
N VAL A 156 -12.69 3.89 10.68
CA VAL A 156 -13.18 3.14 9.54
C VAL A 156 -14.06 1.98 10.03
N ALA A 157 -15.34 1.99 9.64
CA ALA A 157 -16.29 0.94 9.97
C ALA A 157 -16.17 -0.32 9.07
N MET A 158 -15.45 -0.22 7.97
CA MET A 158 -15.23 -1.32 7.02
C MET A 158 -14.41 -2.44 7.69
N THR A 159 -14.83 -3.68 7.48
CA THR A 159 -14.09 -4.85 7.99
C THR A 159 -12.91 -5.21 7.07
N ALA A 160 -11.94 -5.95 7.60
CA ALA A 160 -10.82 -6.46 6.79
C ALA A 160 -11.30 -7.36 5.63
N ASP A 161 -12.36 -8.15 5.87
CA ASP A 161 -12.97 -9.03 4.87
C ASP A 161 -13.58 -8.21 3.72
N ASP A 162 -14.38 -7.19 4.05
CA ASP A 162 -15.03 -6.32 3.06
C ASP A 162 -13.99 -5.60 2.19
N ALA A 163 -12.98 -5.00 2.84
CA ALA A 163 -11.92 -4.29 2.13
C ALA A 163 -11.14 -5.20 1.18
N MET A 164 -10.91 -6.45 1.58
CA MET A 164 -10.23 -7.42 0.73
C MET A 164 -11.09 -7.94 -0.41
N ALA A 165 -12.39 -8.11 -0.20
CA ALA A 165 -13.32 -8.44 -1.27
C ALA A 165 -13.38 -7.31 -2.30
N GLN A 166 -13.42 -6.06 -1.86
CA GLN A 166 -13.40 -4.88 -2.74
C GLN A 166 -12.09 -4.78 -3.54
N GLU A 167 -10.93 -4.94 -2.88
CA GLU A 167 -9.63 -4.91 -3.56
C GLU A 167 -9.50 -6.01 -4.64
N GLN A 168 -10.10 -7.18 -4.40
CA GLN A 168 -10.13 -8.27 -5.38
C GLN A 168 -11.05 -7.95 -6.57
N GLY A 169 -12.24 -7.40 -6.31
CA GLY A 169 -13.15 -6.93 -7.35
C GLY A 169 -12.48 -5.90 -8.26
N ASP A 170 -11.81 -4.91 -7.66
CA ASP A 170 -11.08 -3.87 -8.39
C ASP A 170 -9.89 -4.42 -9.17
N ARG A 171 -9.15 -5.40 -8.62
CA ARG A 171 -8.06 -6.05 -9.35
C ARG A 171 -8.58 -6.84 -10.55
N GLY A 172 -9.68 -7.57 -10.39
CA GLY A 172 -10.32 -8.31 -11.48
C GLY A 172 -10.79 -7.37 -12.58
N GLU A 173 -11.41 -6.25 -12.21
CA GLU A 173 -11.83 -5.22 -13.14
C GLU A 173 -10.64 -4.55 -13.84
N SER A 174 -9.57 -4.23 -13.10
CA SER A 174 -8.33 -3.68 -13.66
C SER A 174 -7.67 -4.65 -14.63
N SER A 175 -7.59 -5.94 -14.29
CA SER A 175 -7.01 -6.95 -15.20
C SER A 175 -7.86 -7.13 -16.45
N ALA A 176 -9.19 -7.14 -16.33
CA ALA A 176 -10.09 -7.22 -17.48
C ALA A 176 -9.96 -5.96 -18.37
N LEU A 177 -9.78 -4.79 -17.77
CA LEU A 177 -9.52 -3.56 -18.49
C LEU A 177 -8.16 -3.58 -19.18
N ASP A 178 -7.11 -4.11 -18.55
CA ASP A 178 -5.77 -4.22 -19.13
C ASP A 178 -5.75 -5.24 -20.29
N GLU A 179 -6.44 -6.37 -20.15
CA GLU A 179 -6.66 -7.35 -21.21
C GLU A 179 -7.43 -6.75 -22.39
N ALA A 180 -8.56 -6.08 -22.13
CA ALA A 180 -9.32 -5.38 -23.16
C ALA A 180 -8.53 -4.24 -23.82
N THR A 181 -7.62 -3.60 -23.08
CA THR A 181 -6.71 -2.56 -23.61
C THR A 181 -5.70 -3.17 -24.57
N ALA A 182 -5.05 -4.28 -24.19
CA ALA A 182 -4.10 -4.98 -25.05
C ALA A 182 -4.79 -5.53 -26.31
N TRP A 183 -5.96 -6.16 -26.13
CA TRP A 183 -6.78 -6.68 -27.22
C TRP A 183 -7.21 -5.57 -28.20
N LEU A 184 -7.72 -4.44 -27.70
CA LEU A 184 -8.17 -3.34 -28.56
C LEU A 184 -7.01 -2.67 -29.30
N SER A 185 -5.84 -2.58 -28.66
CA SER A 185 -4.62 -2.09 -29.30
C SER A 185 -4.19 -2.99 -30.45
N ASP A 186 -4.22 -4.31 -30.27
CA ASP A 186 -3.87 -5.29 -31.30
C ASP A 186 -4.89 -5.28 -32.46
N ALA A 187 -6.18 -5.26 -32.14
CA ALA A 187 -7.26 -5.22 -33.12
C ALA A 187 -7.19 -3.99 -34.05
N LEU A 188 -6.65 -2.87 -33.56
CA LEU A 188 -6.48 -1.61 -34.31
C LEU A 188 -5.08 -1.44 -34.90
N ALA A 189 -4.12 -2.34 -34.62
CA ALA A 189 -2.76 -2.25 -35.14
C ALA A 189 -2.71 -2.33 -36.67
N GLY A 190 -3.65 -3.05 -37.28
CA GLY A 190 -3.82 -3.18 -38.73
C GLY A 190 -4.57 -2.02 -39.41
N GLY A 191 -5.00 -0.99 -38.66
CA GLY A 191 -5.73 0.17 -39.18
C GLY A 191 -7.16 0.31 -38.63
N PRO A 192 -7.94 1.29 -39.14
CA PRO A 192 -9.29 1.56 -38.64
C PRO A 192 -10.23 0.36 -38.81
N ARG A 193 -11.06 0.08 -37.79
CA ARG A 193 -12.03 -1.04 -37.79
C ARG A 193 -13.42 -0.55 -37.42
N SER A 194 -14.47 -1.17 -37.93
CA SER A 194 -15.84 -0.80 -37.56
C SER A 194 -16.15 -1.20 -36.12
N GLY A 195 -16.92 -0.36 -35.41
CA GLY A 195 -17.34 -0.68 -34.04
C GLY A 195 -18.21 -1.95 -33.94
N LYS A 196 -18.89 -2.32 -35.03
CA LYS A 196 -19.66 -3.56 -35.12
C LYS A 196 -18.75 -4.79 -35.13
N ASP A 197 -17.71 -4.77 -35.98
CA ASP A 197 -16.78 -5.90 -36.08
C ASP A 197 -16.01 -6.10 -34.77
N LEU A 198 -15.58 -5.00 -34.14
CA LEU A 198 -14.93 -5.03 -32.83
C LEU A 198 -15.87 -5.62 -31.75
N ARG A 199 -17.16 -5.32 -31.80
CA ARG A 199 -18.13 -5.87 -30.85
C ARG A 199 -18.35 -7.36 -31.04
N ASP A 200 -18.44 -7.81 -32.29
CA ASP A 200 -18.61 -9.23 -32.61
C ASP A 200 -17.33 -10.04 -32.29
N GLU A 201 -16.15 -9.44 -32.47
CA GLU A 201 -14.85 -10.03 -32.13
C GLU A 201 -14.65 -10.09 -30.61
N ALA A 202 -14.89 -9.00 -29.89
CA ALA A 202 -14.84 -8.99 -28.42
C ALA A 202 -15.79 -10.04 -27.82
N ARG A 203 -16.99 -10.22 -28.40
CA ARG A 203 -17.93 -11.24 -27.95
C ARG A 203 -17.42 -12.66 -28.19
N ARG A 204 -16.74 -12.91 -29.31
CA ARG A 204 -16.10 -14.21 -29.61
C ARG A 204 -14.97 -14.51 -28.64
N ASP A 205 -14.21 -13.50 -28.27
CA ASP A 205 -13.05 -13.62 -27.39
C ASP A 205 -13.43 -13.55 -25.90
N GLY A 206 -14.73 -13.45 -25.59
CA GLY A 206 -15.24 -13.45 -24.22
C GLY A 206 -15.06 -12.13 -23.46
N ILE A 207 -14.72 -11.05 -24.16
CA ILE A 207 -14.50 -9.72 -23.56
C ILE A 207 -15.83 -8.96 -23.50
N ALA A 208 -16.20 -8.51 -22.31
CA ALA A 208 -17.42 -7.73 -22.11
C ALA A 208 -17.32 -6.37 -22.87
N TRP A 209 -18.34 -6.05 -23.67
CA TRP A 209 -18.35 -4.84 -24.51
C TRP A 209 -18.15 -3.55 -23.70
N ARG A 210 -18.71 -3.47 -22.49
CA ARG A 210 -18.54 -2.33 -21.59
C ARG A 210 -17.08 -2.12 -21.16
N THR A 211 -16.29 -3.18 -21.08
CA THR A 211 -14.85 -3.12 -20.78
C THR A 211 -14.05 -2.62 -22.00
N VAL A 212 -14.48 -2.99 -23.21
CA VAL A 212 -13.92 -2.47 -24.48
C VAL A 212 -14.19 -0.97 -24.62
N GLU A 213 -15.37 -0.48 -24.25
CA GLU A 213 -15.69 0.96 -24.27
C GLU A 213 -14.83 1.78 -23.30
N ARG A 214 -14.50 1.19 -22.14
CA ARG A 214 -13.55 1.79 -21.18
C ARG A 214 -12.12 1.75 -21.71
N ALA A 215 -11.70 0.63 -22.32
CA ALA A 215 -10.40 0.52 -22.97
C ALA A 215 -10.24 1.55 -24.11
N LYS A 216 -11.30 1.76 -24.91
CA LYS A 216 -11.37 2.81 -25.95
C LYS A 216 -11.08 4.19 -25.38
N SER A 217 -11.73 4.52 -24.26
CA SER A 217 -11.53 5.80 -23.56
C SER A 217 -10.11 5.93 -23.00
N LYS A 218 -9.56 4.84 -22.43
CA LYS A 218 -8.19 4.77 -21.87
C LYS A 218 -7.11 4.90 -22.95
N LEU A 219 -7.32 4.34 -24.14
CA LEU A 219 -6.40 4.40 -25.27
C LEU A 219 -6.53 5.67 -26.11
N GLY A 220 -7.53 6.51 -25.85
CA GLY A 220 -7.80 7.68 -26.70
C GLY A 220 -8.19 7.29 -28.13
N VAL A 221 -8.86 6.15 -28.32
CA VAL A 221 -9.28 5.68 -29.65
C VAL A 221 -10.33 6.64 -30.23
N GLU A 222 -10.00 7.21 -31.38
CA GLU A 222 -10.85 8.14 -32.10
C GLU A 222 -11.94 7.41 -32.87
N THR A 223 -13.08 8.07 -33.05
CA THR A 223 -14.18 7.55 -33.88
C THR A 223 -14.36 8.54 -35.03
N CYS A 224 -14.19 8.08 -36.26
CA CYS A 224 -14.31 8.93 -37.45
C CYS A 224 -15.11 8.23 -38.55
N PRO A 225 -15.78 8.98 -39.44
CA PRO A 225 -16.40 8.41 -40.63
C PRO A 225 -15.32 7.93 -41.62
N ASP A 226 -15.51 6.74 -42.18
CA ASP A 226 -14.65 6.17 -43.22
C ASP A 226 -14.94 6.83 -44.59
N GLY A 227 -14.41 8.04 -44.79
CA GLY A 227 -14.67 8.85 -45.98
C GLY A 227 -16.02 9.56 -45.97
N PHE A 228 -16.30 10.31 -47.04
CA PHE A 228 -17.51 11.13 -47.14
C PHE A 228 -18.77 10.26 -47.24
N GLY A 229 -19.53 10.17 -46.15
CA GLY A 229 -20.76 9.37 -46.05
C GLY A 229 -20.55 7.90 -45.69
N GLY A 230 -19.33 7.50 -45.30
CA GLY A 230 -19.02 6.12 -44.90
C GLY A 230 -19.39 5.76 -43.45
N PRO A 231 -19.30 4.48 -43.08
CA PRO A 231 -19.58 4.00 -41.73
C PRO A 231 -18.55 4.54 -40.71
N TRP A 232 -18.99 4.68 -39.45
CA TRP A 232 -18.09 5.09 -38.37
C TRP A 232 -17.11 3.98 -38.00
N VAL A 233 -15.82 4.30 -38.05
CA VAL A 233 -14.71 3.41 -37.70
C VAL A 233 -13.96 3.93 -36.48
N TRP A 234 -13.33 3.01 -35.76
CA TRP A 234 -12.46 3.27 -34.62
C TRP A 234 -11.02 3.24 -35.11
N LYS A 235 -10.24 4.26 -34.77
CA LYS A 235 -8.83 4.41 -35.18
C LYS A 235 -7.97 4.61 -33.94
N ALA A 236 -6.80 4.00 -33.91
CA ALA A 236 -5.78 4.30 -32.89
C ALA A 236 -5.41 5.80 -32.95
N PRO A 237 -5.10 6.44 -31.81
CA PRO A 237 -4.70 7.84 -31.81
C PRO A 237 -3.47 8.04 -32.68
N ASP A 238 -3.44 9.11 -33.48
CA ASP A 238 -2.24 9.46 -34.24
C ASP A 238 -1.13 9.80 -33.24
N SER A 239 0.00 9.09 -33.32
CA SER A 239 1.19 9.30 -32.48
C SER A 239 1.80 10.70 -32.61
N ALA A 240 1.25 11.56 -33.47
CA ALA A 240 1.57 12.98 -33.59
C ALA A 240 0.75 13.92 -32.67
N SER A 241 -0.20 13.40 -31.89
CA SER A 241 -1.15 14.22 -31.10
C SER A 241 -0.98 14.16 -29.57
N VAL A 242 0.06 13.51 -29.04
CA VAL A 242 0.44 13.67 -27.63
C VAL A 242 1.17 15.02 -27.45
N ARG A 243 0.44 16.12 -27.65
CA ARG A 243 0.82 17.42 -27.08
C ARG A 243 0.07 17.58 -25.76
N GLN A 244 0.87 17.64 -24.71
CA GLN A 244 0.58 17.99 -23.33
C GLN A 244 -0.72 18.78 -23.11
N ASP A 245 -1.68 18.16 -22.44
CA ASP A 245 -2.66 18.87 -21.61
C ASP A 245 -2.21 18.75 -20.15
N PHE A 246 -1.29 19.63 -19.75
CA PHE A 246 -1.24 20.08 -18.36
C PHE A 246 -2.17 21.30 -18.27
N PRO A 247 -3.14 21.35 -17.35
CA PRO A 247 -3.96 22.54 -17.16
C PRO A 247 -3.08 23.67 -16.62
N GLN A 248 -2.80 24.65 -17.49
CA GLN A 248 -2.13 25.89 -17.11
C GLN A 248 -3.20 26.95 -16.85
N SER A 249 -3.49 27.17 -15.57
CA SER A 249 -4.19 28.35 -15.05
C SER A 249 -3.52 28.68 -13.71
N ALA A 250 -3.08 29.89 -13.38
CA ALA A 250 -3.24 31.18 -14.00
C ALA A 250 -2.04 32.04 -13.56
N LYS A 251 -1.55 32.90 -14.46
CA LYS A 251 -0.85 34.15 -14.14
C LYS A 251 -0.67 34.91 -15.45
N ASP A 252 -1.53 35.91 -15.63
CA ASP A 252 -1.21 37.16 -16.32
C ASP A 252 -2.35 38.15 -16.03
N GLU A 253 -2.26 38.78 -14.87
CA GLU A 253 -2.60 40.19 -14.74
C GLU A 253 -1.37 40.88 -14.14
N LEU A 254 -1.12 42.10 -14.64
CA LEU A 254 -0.08 43.07 -14.30
C LEU A 254 1.19 43.03 -15.16
N LEU A 255 1.13 43.80 -16.26
CA LEU A 255 2.19 44.74 -16.61
C LEU A 255 1.59 45.93 -17.38
N ALA A 256 1.40 47.06 -16.67
CA ALA A 256 1.64 48.42 -17.13
C ALA A 256 1.19 49.39 -16.02
N ASP A 257 2.11 49.96 -15.24
CA ASP A 257 2.70 51.23 -15.65
C ASP A 257 3.94 51.54 -14.79
N SER A 258 4.91 52.18 -15.43
CA SER A 258 6.19 52.58 -14.85
C SER A 258 6.14 54.07 -14.59
N ALA A 259 6.55 54.55 -13.41
CA ALA A 259 7.41 55.74 -13.25
C ALA A 259 7.62 56.07 -11.77
N ASP A 260 8.90 56.21 -11.42
CA ASP A 260 9.50 57.23 -10.54
C ASP A 260 8.78 57.63 -9.25
N THR A 261 9.48 57.54 -8.10
CA THR A 261 10.28 58.65 -7.54
C THR A 261 10.91 58.24 -6.19
N VAL A 262 12.07 58.84 -5.95
CA VAL A 262 13.03 58.76 -4.84
C VAL A 262 12.47 59.28 -3.49
N ALA A 263 13.19 58.91 -2.40
CA ALA A 263 13.33 59.54 -1.07
C ALA A 263 12.52 58.86 0.05
N ASP A 264 13.16 58.19 1.01
CA ASP A 264 14.01 58.68 2.13
C ASP A 264 13.20 58.94 3.41
N THR A 265 13.86 58.66 4.52
CA THR A 265 13.57 59.00 5.92
C THR A 265 12.48 58.25 6.69
N GLY A 266 12.94 57.55 7.74
CA GLY A 266 12.58 57.99 9.09
C GLY A 266 11.89 56.97 10.01
N GLN A 267 12.69 56.39 10.91
CA GLN A 267 12.41 56.19 12.34
C GLN A 267 11.12 55.45 12.77
N SER A 268 11.27 54.26 13.37
CA SER A 268 11.44 54.06 14.83
C SER A 268 10.13 54.15 15.61
N LEU A 269 9.77 53.05 16.29
CA LEU A 269 9.53 52.96 17.74
C LEU A 269 8.78 51.65 18.06
N LEU A 270 9.51 50.67 18.60
CA LEU A 270 9.03 49.82 19.70
C LEU A 270 8.98 50.70 20.98
N PRO A 271 8.30 50.34 22.11
CA PRO A 271 8.23 48.96 22.60
C PRO A 271 7.01 48.55 23.48
N ASP A 272 7.04 47.26 23.84
CA ASP A 272 6.67 46.60 25.11
C ASP A 272 5.30 46.94 25.76
N ASP A 273 4.46 45.92 25.91
CA ASP A 273 3.83 45.74 27.22
C ASP A 273 3.70 44.25 27.59
N ARG A 274 4.00 44.00 28.86
CA ARG A 274 4.13 42.69 29.49
C ARG A 274 2.86 42.38 30.28
N ARG A 275 2.77 41.10 30.68
CA ARG A 275 2.07 40.57 31.88
C ARG A 275 0.53 40.51 31.77
N ARG A 276 -0.18 39.51 32.27
CA ARG A 276 0.10 38.49 33.30
C ARG A 276 -1.04 37.45 33.31
N ASP A 277 -0.69 36.26 33.77
CA ASP A 277 -1.43 35.33 34.64
C ASP A 277 -2.73 34.65 34.18
N GLY A 278 -2.75 33.32 34.39
CA GLY A 278 -3.93 32.47 34.29
C GLY A 278 -3.59 30.98 34.34
N GLU A 279 -3.18 30.50 35.52
CA GLU A 279 -3.11 29.08 35.87
C GLU A 279 -4.42 28.32 35.58
N ALA A 280 -4.31 27.08 35.10
CA ALA A 280 -5.20 26.00 35.51
C ALA A 280 -4.53 24.64 35.25
N ALA A 281 -3.91 24.12 36.31
CA ALA A 281 -3.55 22.72 36.44
C ALA A 281 -4.83 21.86 36.55
N TRP A 282 -4.84 20.70 35.89
CA TRP A 282 -5.65 19.55 36.32
C TRP A 282 -4.78 18.29 36.27
N LEU A 283 -4.60 17.74 37.46
CA LEU A 283 -4.00 16.44 37.74
C LEU A 283 -4.94 15.31 37.32
N ALA A 284 -4.29 14.20 36.95
CA ALA A 284 -4.64 12.80 37.11
C ALA A 284 -6.03 12.45 37.67
N ASP A 285 -6.67 11.47 37.03
CA ASP A 285 -7.12 10.31 37.78
C ASP A 285 -6.98 9.02 36.98
N SER A 286 -6.66 7.98 37.74
CA SER A 286 -6.32 6.62 37.34
C SER A 286 -7.52 5.89 36.74
N PHE A 287 -7.33 5.11 35.67
CA PHE A 287 -7.84 3.74 35.45
C PHE A 287 -7.24 3.18 34.16
#